data_AF-A0A8S0ZA56-F1
#
_entry.id   AF-A0A8S0ZA56-F1
#
_cell.length_a   1.000
_cell.length_b   1.000
_cell.length_c   1.000
_cell.angle_alpha   90.00
_cell.angle_beta   90.00
_cell.angle_gamma   90.00
#
_symmetry.space_group_name_H-M   'P 1'
#
loop_
_entity.id
_entity.type
_entity.pdbx_description
1 polymer ?
#
loop_
_entity_poly.entity_id
_entity_poly.type
_entity_poly.pdbx_seq_one_letter_code
_entity_poly.pdbx_strand_id
1 'polypeptide(L)'
;MDASIATWVDKGTILKPGLETIAEEIRRAFVLEFSRNFYKQKRKWPNISLGPNADPIIKQCYEGGYGGEDPGEPWSTAMFADVRFEKTMEFDYQIYTADLLADKSIIPSLEHWPYEYDSQAHRTKHGFFPSAPPRESNNVIMQYIGREEVNVKNIIQTVAEKRIPK
;
A
#
# COMPACT_ATOMS: atom_id res chain seq x y z
N MET A 1 29.17 -4.21 11.13
CA MET A 1 27.79 -4.07 10.61
C MET A 1 26.97 -5.09 11.37
N ASP A 2 25.88 -4.67 12.01
CA ASP A 2 25.11 -5.53 12.92
C ASP A 2 24.53 -6.74 12.16
N ALA A 3 24.52 -7.92 12.79
CA ALA A 3 24.09 -9.17 12.16
C ALA A 3 22.63 -9.08 11.67
N SER A 4 21.83 -8.25 12.31
CA SER A 4 20.46 -7.89 11.95
C SER A 4 20.37 -7.17 10.59
N ILE A 5 21.22 -6.16 10.36
CA ILE A 5 21.27 -5.39 9.11
C ILE A 5 21.73 -6.28 7.96
N ALA A 6 22.79 -7.08 8.18
CA ALA A 6 23.29 -8.01 7.17
C ALA A 6 22.21 -9.04 6.76
N THR A 7 21.46 -9.56 7.74
CA THR A 7 20.34 -10.49 7.50
C THR A 7 19.19 -9.82 6.73
N TRP A 8 18.88 -8.56 7.04
CA TRP A 8 17.84 -7.82 6.32
C TRP A 8 18.22 -7.56 4.86
N VAL A 9 19.48 -7.17 4.60
CA VAL A 9 19.97 -6.99 3.23
C VAL A 9 19.86 -8.32 2.47
N ASP A 10 20.39 -9.40 3.03
CA ASP A 10 20.39 -10.72 2.42
C ASP A 10 18.98 -11.24 2.11
N LYS A 11 18.02 -11.06 3.04
CA LYS A 11 16.66 -11.57 2.88
C LYS A 11 15.70 -10.63 2.14
N GLY A 12 15.91 -9.32 2.26
CA GLY A 12 14.93 -8.29 1.90
C GLY A 12 15.21 -7.54 0.60
N THR A 13 16.44 -7.59 0.08
CA THR A 13 16.83 -6.80 -1.11
C THR A 13 17.07 -7.62 -2.38
N ILE A 14 17.08 -8.95 -2.28
CA ILE A 14 17.33 -9.81 -3.44
C ILE A 14 16.03 -9.99 -4.23
N LEU A 15 16.01 -9.49 -5.47
CA LEU A 15 15.00 -9.83 -6.47
C LEU A 15 15.08 -11.34 -6.71
N LYS A 16 14.05 -12.07 -6.28
CA LYS A 16 13.98 -13.52 -6.51
C LYS A 16 13.53 -13.78 -7.94
N PRO A 17 14.16 -14.71 -8.68
CA PRO A 17 13.72 -15.05 -10.02
C PRO A 17 12.33 -15.71 -9.99
N GLY A 18 11.51 -15.48 -11.03
CA GLY A 18 10.19 -16.10 -11.18
C GLY A 18 9.07 -15.46 -10.35
N LEU A 19 9.32 -14.30 -9.72
CA LEU A 19 8.31 -13.56 -8.98
C LEU A 19 7.19 -13.04 -9.88
N GLU A 20 7.46 -12.79 -11.16
CA GLU A 20 6.47 -12.29 -12.11
C GLU A 20 5.35 -13.32 -12.34
N THR A 21 5.70 -14.59 -12.50
CA THR A 21 4.72 -15.67 -12.69
C THR A 21 3.86 -15.84 -11.44
N ILE A 22 4.49 -15.85 -10.26
CA ILE A 22 3.79 -15.95 -8.97
C ILE A 22 2.88 -14.73 -8.76
N ALA A 23 3.36 -13.52 -9.07
CA ALA A 23 2.58 -12.30 -8.95
C ALA A 23 1.34 -12.32 -9.85
N GLU A 24 1.46 -12.83 -11.08
CA GLU A 24 0.32 -12.97 -11.98
C GLU A 24 -0.69 -14.01 -11.49
N GLU A 25 -0.26 -15.13 -10.92
CA GLU A 25 -1.16 -16.11 -10.30
C GLU A 25 -1.90 -15.53 -9.09
N ILE A 26 -1.18 -14.82 -8.21
CA ILE A 26 -1.77 -14.14 -7.05
C ILE A 26 -2.77 -13.08 -7.52
N ARG A 27 -2.43 -12.30 -8.55
CA ARG A 27 -3.34 -11.30 -9.12
C ARG A 27 -4.62 -11.94 -9.62
N ARG A 28 -4.54 -13.03 -10.38
CA ARG A 28 -5.70 -13.77 -10.90
C ARG A 28 -6.59 -14.30 -9.77
N ALA A 29 -5.97 -14.92 -8.76
CA ALA A 29 -6.68 -15.42 -7.59
C ALA A 29 -7.39 -14.30 -6.83
N PHE A 30 -6.72 -13.17 -6.65
CA PHE A 30 -7.30 -11.99 -6.01
C PHE A 30 -8.50 -11.46 -6.80
N VAL A 31 -8.41 -11.35 -8.13
CA VAL A 31 -9.53 -10.88 -8.96
C VAL A 31 -10.73 -11.81 -8.86
N LEU A 32 -10.51 -13.13 -8.92
CA LEU A 32 -11.56 -14.14 -8.75
C LEU A 32 -12.26 -13.99 -7.39
N GLU A 33 -11.50 -14.07 -6.29
CA GLU A 33 -12.07 -14.06 -4.95
C GLU A 33 -12.74 -12.73 -4.62
N PHE A 34 -12.16 -11.61 -5.06
CA PHE A 34 -12.77 -10.31 -4.88
C PHE A 34 -14.08 -10.21 -5.65
N SER A 35 -14.11 -10.61 -6.93
CA SER A 35 -15.34 -10.54 -7.76
C SER A 35 -16.45 -11.41 -7.19
N ARG A 36 -16.11 -12.64 -6.77
CA ARG A 36 -17.04 -13.58 -6.12
C ARG A 36 -17.65 -12.97 -4.85
N ASN A 37 -16.81 -12.48 -3.94
CA ASN A 37 -17.27 -11.91 -2.67
C ASN A 37 -18.03 -10.59 -2.88
N PHE A 38 -17.56 -9.74 -3.80
CA PHE A 38 -18.21 -8.48 -4.12
C PHE A 38 -19.61 -8.73 -4.68
N TYR A 39 -19.77 -9.68 -5.62
CA TYR A 39 -21.09 -10.04 -6.15
C TYR A 39 -21.99 -10.64 -5.07
N LYS A 40 -21.48 -11.52 -4.20
CA LYS A 40 -22.24 -12.10 -3.08
C LYS A 40 -22.81 -11.02 -2.15
N GLN A 41 -22.04 -9.96 -1.87
CA GLN A 41 -22.44 -8.88 -0.97
C GLN A 41 -23.29 -7.81 -1.65
N LYS A 42 -22.92 -7.37 -2.85
CA LYS A 42 -23.52 -6.21 -3.53
C LYS A 42 -24.53 -6.59 -4.61
N ARG A 43 -24.64 -7.88 -4.95
CA ARG A 43 -25.47 -8.41 -6.05
C ARG A 43 -25.21 -7.71 -7.39
N LYS A 44 -23.97 -7.27 -7.58
CA LYS A 44 -23.47 -6.58 -8.77
C LYS A 44 -21.99 -6.93 -8.94
N TRP A 45 -21.54 -7.01 -10.18
CA TRP A 45 -20.13 -7.14 -10.49
C TRP A 45 -19.32 -5.90 -10.06
N PRO A 46 -18.05 -6.08 -9.63
CA PRO A 46 -17.11 -4.97 -9.55
C PRO A 46 -16.91 -4.35 -10.94
N ASN A 47 -16.47 -3.08 -10.97
CA ASN A 47 -16.14 -2.45 -12.25
C ASN A 47 -14.85 -3.10 -12.78
N ILE A 48 -14.97 -3.81 -13.90
CA ILE A 48 -13.85 -4.54 -14.51
C ILE A 48 -13.74 -4.18 -16.00
N SER A 49 -12.51 -4.21 -16.49
CA SER A 49 -12.20 -4.25 -17.91
C SER A 49 -11.84 -5.68 -18.31
N LEU A 50 -12.36 -6.09 -19.46
CA LEU A 50 -12.14 -7.41 -20.05
C LEU A 50 -11.17 -7.25 -21.22
N GLY A 51 -10.05 -7.97 -21.16
CA GLY A 51 -9.10 -8.07 -22.26
C GLY A 51 -9.65 -8.87 -23.44
N PRO A 52 -8.93 -8.87 -24.58
CA PRO A 52 -9.38 -9.53 -25.81
C PRO A 52 -9.55 -11.05 -25.66
N ASN A 53 -8.80 -11.71 -24.76
CA ASN A 53 -8.91 -13.15 -24.50
C ASN A 53 -9.55 -13.44 -23.14
N ALA A 54 -10.41 -12.53 -22.64
CA ALA A 54 -11.19 -12.80 -21.45
C ALA A 54 -12.06 -14.05 -21.65
N ASP A 55 -12.17 -14.85 -20.59
CA ASP A 55 -12.94 -16.09 -20.63
C ASP A 55 -14.41 -15.81 -21.03
N PRO A 56 -14.97 -16.55 -22.02
CA PRO A 56 -16.32 -16.30 -22.51
C PRO A 56 -17.40 -16.37 -21.42
N ILE A 57 -17.24 -17.24 -20.43
CA ILE A 57 -18.20 -17.41 -19.33
C ILE A 57 -18.18 -16.15 -18.46
N ILE A 58 -16.98 -15.66 -18.11
CA ILE A 58 -16.83 -14.44 -17.30
C ILE A 58 -17.40 -13.24 -18.05
N LYS A 59 -17.10 -13.13 -19.35
CA LYS A 59 -17.65 -12.08 -20.20
C LYS A 59 -19.18 -12.10 -20.22
N GLN A 60 -19.78 -13.27 -20.46
CA GLN A 60 -21.22 -13.43 -20.48
C GLN A 60 -21.87 -13.08 -19.13
N CYS A 61 -21.27 -13.52 -18.02
CA CYS A 61 -21.78 -13.24 -16.68
C CYS A 61 -21.70 -11.74 -16.35
N TYR A 62 -20.60 -11.09 -16.73
CA TYR A 62 -20.40 -9.65 -16.52
C TYR A 62 -21.39 -8.82 -17.33
N GLU A 63 -21.48 -9.07 -18.65
CA GLU A 63 -22.40 -8.37 -19.55
C GLU A 63 -23.87 -8.64 -19.20
N GLY A 64 -24.18 -9.86 -18.74
CA GLY A 64 -25.51 -10.25 -18.29
C GLY A 64 -25.86 -9.83 -16.85
N GLY A 65 -24.90 -9.34 -16.08
CA GLY A 65 -25.12 -8.85 -14.71
C GLY A 65 -25.43 -9.93 -13.65
N TYR A 66 -25.21 -11.21 -13.93
CA TYR A 66 -25.49 -12.31 -13.01
C TYR A 66 -24.20 -13.00 -12.52
N GLY A 67 -24.28 -13.66 -11.35
CA GLY A 67 -23.22 -14.53 -10.84
C GLY A 67 -23.45 -15.94 -11.38
N GLY A 68 -22.61 -16.40 -12.31
CA GLY A 68 -22.76 -17.68 -13.01
C GLY A 68 -21.93 -18.83 -12.44
N GLU A 69 -21.36 -18.68 -11.25
CA GLU A 69 -20.56 -19.75 -10.64
C GLU A 69 -21.45 -20.81 -10.00
N ASP A 70 -21.32 -22.05 -10.46
CA ASP A 70 -21.98 -23.23 -9.90
C ASP A 70 -21.07 -23.89 -8.84
N PRO A 71 -21.58 -24.25 -7.64
CA PRO A 71 -20.82 -25.02 -6.66
C PRO A 71 -20.21 -26.33 -7.20
N GLY A 72 -20.81 -26.95 -8.22
CA GLY A 72 -20.31 -28.17 -8.85
C GLY A 72 -19.17 -27.94 -9.85
N GLU A 73 -19.03 -26.71 -10.36
CA GLU A 73 -18.00 -26.32 -11.32
C GLU A 73 -17.46 -24.92 -10.96
N PRO A 74 -16.62 -24.83 -9.90
CA PRO A 74 -16.10 -23.56 -9.44
C PRO A 74 -15.18 -22.94 -10.48
N TRP A 75 -15.19 -21.61 -10.56
CA TRP A 75 -14.33 -20.90 -11.49
C TRP A 75 -12.86 -21.11 -11.15
N SER A 76 -12.04 -21.26 -12.19
CA SER A 76 -10.58 -21.33 -12.04
C SER A 76 -9.96 -19.93 -12.13
N THR A 77 -8.79 -19.76 -11.51
CA THR A 77 -8.03 -18.50 -11.60
C THR A 77 -7.61 -18.16 -13.03
N ALA A 78 -7.46 -19.16 -13.90
CA ALA A 78 -7.14 -18.99 -15.31
C ALA A 78 -8.22 -18.19 -16.06
N MET A 79 -9.49 -18.33 -15.69
CA MET A 79 -10.61 -17.60 -16.30
C MET A 79 -10.50 -16.08 -16.10
N PHE A 80 -9.70 -15.66 -15.11
CA PHE A 80 -9.47 -14.26 -14.74
C PHE A 80 -8.10 -13.71 -15.23
N ALA A 81 -7.43 -14.43 -16.14
CA ALA A 81 -6.14 -14.02 -16.71
C ALA A 81 -6.19 -12.63 -17.37
N ASP A 82 -7.26 -12.36 -18.13
CA ASP A 82 -7.45 -11.11 -18.89
C ASP A 82 -8.51 -10.19 -18.26
N VAL A 83 -8.78 -10.36 -16.97
CA VAL A 83 -9.68 -9.47 -16.21
C VAL A 83 -8.85 -8.48 -15.40
N ARG A 84 -9.20 -7.19 -15.44
CA ARG A 84 -8.56 -6.12 -14.67
C ARG A 84 -9.61 -5.28 -13.94
N PHE A 85 -9.33 -4.89 -12.71
CA PHE A 85 -10.20 -3.98 -11.97
C PHE A 85 -10.07 -2.56 -12.48
N GLU A 86 -11.21 -1.91 -12.61
CA GLU A 86 -11.32 -0.46 -12.65
C GLU A 86 -11.69 0.07 -11.26
N LYS A 87 -11.85 1.39 -11.15
CA LYS A 87 -12.25 2.02 -9.90
C LYS A 87 -13.64 1.49 -9.48
N THR A 88 -13.63 0.60 -8.49
CA THR A 88 -14.84 -0.10 -8.00
C THR A 88 -15.33 0.45 -6.67
N MET A 89 -14.41 0.89 -5.81
CA MET A 89 -14.72 1.42 -4.49
C MET A 89 -14.29 2.88 -4.39
N GLU A 90 -15.08 3.67 -3.66
CA GLU A 90 -14.67 5.00 -3.24
C GLU A 90 -13.88 4.89 -1.94
N PHE A 91 -12.83 5.71 -1.83
CA PHE A 91 -12.10 5.82 -0.59
C PHE A 91 -12.96 6.55 0.44
N ASP A 92 -13.06 6.00 1.64
CA ASP A 92 -13.74 6.69 2.73
C ASP A 92 -12.83 7.77 3.33
N TYR A 93 -13.12 9.03 3.01
CA TYR A 93 -12.38 10.16 3.54
C TYR A 93 -12.79 10.53 4.97
N GLN A 94 -13.86 9.93 5.51
CA GLN A 94 -14.26 10.09 6.91
C GLN A 94 -13.39 9.20 7.80
N ILE A 95 -12.08 9.46 7.81
CA ILE A 95 -11.19 8.70 8.67
C ILE A 95 -11.48 9.10 10.12
N TYR A 96 -11.79 8.11 10.94
CA TYR A 96 -11.90 8.32 12.37
C TYR A 96 -10.54 8.73 12.90
N THR A 97 -10.43 9.90 13.52
CA THR A 97 -9.13 10.48 13.90
C THR A 97 -8.31 9.55 14.80
N ALA A 98 -8.97 8.66 15.58
CA ALA A 98 -8.28 7.67 16.40
C ALA A 98 -7.56 6.57 15.58
N ASP A 99 -7.98 6.29 14.34
CA ASP A 99 -7.29 5.33 13.46
C ASP A 99 -5.97 5.90 12.92
N LEU A 100 -5.91 7.22 12.73
CA LEU A 100 -4.69 7.93 12.29
C LEU A 100 -3.76 8.26 13.46
N LEU A 101 -4.34 8.64 14.60
CA LEU A 101 -3.63 9.09 15.78
C LEU A 101 -3.35 7.94 16.75
N ALA A 102 -2.53 7.01 16.33
CA ALA A 102 -1.93 6.05 17.25
C ALA A 102 -0.67 6.66 17.88
N ASP A 103 -0.47 6.43 19.18
CA ASP A 103 0.76 6.80 19.89
C ASP A 103 1.92 5.92 19.40
N LYS A 104 2.52 6.33 18.28
CA LYS A 104 3.62 5.63 17.61
C LYS A 104 4.76 6.59 17.39
N SER A 105 5.97 6.04 17.45
CA SER A 105 7.16 6.78 17.05
C SER A 105 7.22 6.91 15.53
N ILE A 106 7.61 8.08 15.05
CA ILE A 106 7.96 8.30 13.65
C ILE A 106 9.44 8.58 13.50
N ILE A 107 9.96 8.25 12.32
CA ILE A 107 11.30 8.63 11.92
C ILE A 107 11.26 10.13 11.59
N PRO A 108 12.17 10.95 12.17
CA PRO A 108 12.23 12.37 11.85
C PRO A 108 12.70 12.59 10.41
N SER A 109 12.58 13.83 9.93
CA SER A 109 13.05 14.18 8.59
C SER A 109 14.54 13.84 8.40
N LEU A 110 14.96 13.61 7.15
CA LEU A 110 16.32 13.16 6.83
C LEU A 110 17.39 14.12 7.35
N GLU A 111 17.09 15.43 7.37
CA GLU A 111 17.97 16.46 7.91
C GLU A 111 18.21 16.30 9.42
N HIS A 112 17.27 15.73 10.17
CA HIS A 112 17.39 15.53 11.61
C HIS A 112 18.22 14.30 11.98
N TRP A 113 18.40 13.34 11.06
CA TRP A 113 19.06 12.06 11.35
C TRP A 113 20.45 12.19 11.99
N PRO A 114 21.36 13.07 11.54
CA PRO A 114 22.68 13.21 12.16
C PRO A 114 22.62 13.66 13.63
N TYR A 115 21.52 14.27 14.05
CA TYR A 115 21.34 14.88 15.37
C TYR A 115 20.59 13.97 16.35
N GLU A 116 19.97 12.88 15.88
CA GLU A 116 19.30 11.87 16.73
C GLU A 116 20.29 10.97 17.49
N TYR A 117 21.54 10.91 17.02
CA TYR A 117 22.60 10.13 17.65
C TYR A 117 23.33 10.94 18.72
N ASP A 118 24.11 10.24 19.56
CA ASP A 118 24.88 10.88 20.63
C ASP A 118 25.79 12.01 20.10
N SER A 119 25.49 13.25 20.51
CA SER A 119 26.26 14.44 20.16
C SER A 119 27.74 14.35 20.55
N GLN A 120 28.09 13.61 21.60
CA GLN A 120 29.48 13.39 21.99
C GLN A 120 30.18 12.46 20.99
N ALA A 121 29.52 11.39 20.56
CA ALA A 121 30.06 10.51 19.54
C ALA A 121 30.28 11.26 18.22
N HIS A 122 29.34 12.15 17.83
CA HIS A 122 29.50 13.02 16.67
C HIS A 122 30.75 13.92 16.82
N ARG A 123 30.90 14.58 17.98
CA ARG A 123 32.05 15.44 18.26
C ARG A 123 33.36 14.67 18.22
N THR A 124 33.43 13.47 18.82
CA THR A 124 34.64 12.65 18.80
C THR A 124 35.04 12.27 17.38
N LYS A 125 34.08 12.01 16.50
CA LYS A 125 34.34 11.59 15.11
C LYS A 125 34.63 12.76 14.17
N HIS A 126 33.95 13.89 14.32
CA HIS A 126 33.97 15.00 13.36
C HIS A 126 34.64 16.29 13.90
N GLY A 127 34.94 16.36 15.19
CA GLY A 127 35.68 17.47 15.82
C GLY A 127 34.81 18.66 16.26
N PHE A 128 33.51 18.65 15.99
CA PHE A 128 32.59 19.74 16.35
C PHE A 128 31.21 19.21 16.78
N PHE A 129 30.46 20.05 17.49
CA PHE A 129 29.07 19.77 17.83
C PHE A 129 28.17 20.08 16.62
N PRO A 130 27.26 19.16 16.26
CA PRO A 130 26.40 19.36 15.11
C PRO A 130 25.38 20.48 15.41
N SER A 131 25.18 21.40 14.45
CA SER A 131 24.21 22.50 14.57
C SER A 131 22.82 22.03 14.15
N ALA A 132 21.98 21.65 15.11
CA ALA A 132 20.69 21.03 14.83
C ALA A 132 19.65 22.01 14.26
N PRO A 133 18.81 21.58 13.31
CA PRO A 133 17.56 22.26 12.97
C PRO A 133 16.59 22.28 14.19
N PRO A 134 15.51 23.08 14.13
CA PRO A 134 14.51 23.13 15.20
C PRO A 134 13.95 21.74 15.52
N ARG A 135 13.96 21.36 16.81
CA ARG A 135 13.63 19.99 17.22
C ARG A 135 12.24 19.56 16.77
N GLU A 136 12.20 18.54 15.91
CA GLU A 136 10.99 17.81 15.56
C GLU A 136 10.57 16.83 16.67
N SER A 137 9.26 16.57 16.77
CA SER A 137 8.76 15.50 17.64
C SER A 137 8.78 14.16 16.90
N ASN A 138 9.32 13.12 17.52
CA ASN A 138 9.33 11.76 16.97
C ASN A 138 8.03 11.01 17.26
N ASN A 139 6.92 11.72 17.50
CA ASN A 139 5.63 11.14 17.86
C ASN A 139 4.55 11.56 16.84
N VAL A 140 3.79 10.58 16.32
CA VAL A 140 2.72 10.82 15.33
C VAL A 140 1.74 11.89 15.81
N ILE A 141 1.28 11.80 17.07
CA ILE A 141 0.25 12.67 17.62
C ILE A 141 0.78 14.10 17.71
N MET A 142 1.98 14.29 18.23
CA MET A 142 2.59 15.62 18.36
C MET A 142 2.83 16.28 17.01
N GLN A 143 3.26 15.50 16.01
CA GLN A 143 3.45 15.96 14.64
C GLN A 143 2.14 16.31 13.95
N TYR A 144 1.07 15.59 14.26
CA TYR A 144 -0.25 15.88 13.75
C TYR A 144 -0.84 17.16 14.38
N ILE A 145 -0.73 17.31 15.70
CA ILE A 145 -1.20 18.51 16.43
C ILE A 145 -0.45 19.76 15.98
N GLY A 146 0.84 19.64 15.65
CA GLY A 146 1.66 20.76 15.19
C GLY A 146 1.33 21.28 13.77
N ARG A 147 0.47 20.59 13.01
CA ARG A 147 0.08 21.00 11.64
C ARG A 147 -1.19 21.85 11.68
N GLU A 148 -1.16 23.00 11.02
CA GLU A 148 -2.30 23.93 10.97
C GLU A 148 -3.54 23.32 10.27
N GLU A 149 -3.34 22.52 9.22
CA GLU A 149 -4.42 21.81 8.54
C GLU A 149 -3.99 20.42 8.09
N VAL A 150 -4.77 19.39 8.43
CA VAL A 150 -4.60 18.04 7.92
C VAL A 150 -5.81 17.65 7.07
N ASN A 151 -5.64 17.72 5.75
CA ASN A 151 -6.64 17.26 4.80
C ASN A 151 -6.22 15.91 4.21
N VAL A 152 -6.85 14.84 4.71
CA VAL A 152 -6.59 13.45 4.29
C VAL A 152 -6.72 13.28 2.78
N LYS A 153 -7.72 13.92 2.15
CA LYS A 153 -7.93 13.83 0.71
C LYS A 153 -6.74 14.39 -0.06
N ASN A 154 -6.22 15.55 0.36
CA ASN A 154 -5.05 16.14 -0.26
C ASN A 154 -3.80 15.28 -0.07
N ILE A 155 -3.65 14.66 1.10
CA ILE A 155 -2.52 13.74 1.38
C ILE A 155 -2.60 12.52 0.47
N ILE A 156 -3.75 11.86 0.38
CA ILE A 156 -3.93 10.68 -0.48
C ILE A 156 -3.68 11.04 -1.94
N GLN A 157 -4.18 12.19 -2.40
CA GLN A 157 -3.96 12.65 -3.76
C GLN A 157 -2.47 12.93 -4.03
N THR A 158 -1.78 13.57 -3.08
CA THR A 158 -0.33 13.80 -3.17
C THR A 158 0.46 12.49 -3.29
N VAL A 159 0.07 11.45 -2.52
CA VAL A 159 0.68 10.12 -2.58
C VAL A 159 0.36 9.42 -3.91
N ALA A 160 -0.90 9.46 -4.33
CA ALA A 160 -1.35 8.85 -5.59
C ALA A 160 -0.63 9.44 -6.82
N GLU A 161 -0.39 10.75 -6.80
CA GLU A 161 0.33 11.48 -7.84
C GLU A 161 1.86 11.44 -7.67
N LYS A 162 2.37 10.73 -6.66
CA LYS A 162 3.81 10.61 -6.34
C LYS A 162 4.50 11.97 -6.10
N ARG A 163 3.76 12.97 -5.63
CA ARG A 163 4.27 14.31 -5.29
C ARG A 163 4.70 14.41 -3.83
N ILE A 164 5.36 13.37 -3.30
CA ILE A 164 5.81 13.36 -1.91
C ILE A 164 6.91 14.41 -1.75
N PRO A 165 6.76 15.41 -0.85
CA PRO A 165 7.80 16.38 -0.56
C PRO A 165 9.10 15.67 -0.15
N LYS A 166 10.24 16.16 -0.65
CA LYS A 166 11.56 15.62 -0.30
C LYS A 166 12.00 16.09 1.07
#